data_AF-A0A5B8UG09-F1
#
_entry.id   AF-A0A5B8UG09-F1
#
_cell.length_a   1.000
_cell.length_b   1.000
_cell.length_c   1.000
_cell.angle_alpha   90.00
_cell.angle_beta   90.00
_cell.angle_gamma   90.00
#
_symmetry.space_group_name_H-M   'P 1'
#
loop_
_entity.id
_entity.type
_entity.pdbx_description
1 polymer ?
#
loop_
_entity_poly.entity_id
_entity_poly.type
_entity_poly.pdbx_seq_one_letter_code
_entity_poly.pdbx_strand_id
1 'polypeptide(L)'
;MFLHINDRMTIEEVQDRFHECFPNLEIAFYSAPLRGISLHSESFRLAEYDRIEYVRQYHYNGALEIKSWFPVARVEQELKEMFDLNARIFHVGNDGEPIELLQYDELLRKQ
;
A
#
# COMPACT_ATOMS: atom_id res chain seq x y z
N MET A 1 5.64 0.91 -13.04
CA MET A 1 6.30 -0.32 -12.53
C MET A 1 5.36 -1.50 -12.67
N PHE A 2 5.90 -2.72 -12.66
CA PHE A 2 5.12 -3.93 -12.42
C PHE A 2 5.45 -4.47 -11.03
N LEU A 3 4.50 -4.41 -10.09
CA LEU A 3 4.66 -4.96 -8.76
C LEU A 3 4.25 -6.42 -8.76
N HIS A 4 5.23 -7.31 -8.76
CA HIS A 4 4.99 -8.76 -8.69
C HIS A 4 4.70 -9.15 -7.24
N ILE A 5 3.56 -9.83 -7.02
CA ILE A 5 3.11 -10.29 -5.70
C ILE A 5 2.89 -11.80 -5.76
N ASN A 6 3.45 -12.51 -4.79
CA ASN A 6 3.19 -13.93 -4.59
C ASN A 6 3.25 -14.34 -3.12
N ASP A 7 2.75 -15.54 -2.83
CA ASP A 7 2.62 -16.12 -1.49
C ASP A 7 3.90 -16.18 -0.67
N ARG A 8 5.04 -16.38 -1.33
CA ARG A 8 6.33 -16.56 -0.65
C ARG A 8 6.97 -15.24 -0.24
N MET A 9 6.43 -14.12 -0.73
CA MET A 9 6.97 -12.82 -0.41
C MET A 9 6.60 -12.40 0.99
N THR A 10 7.48 -11.64 1.63
CA THR A 10 7.16 -10.90 2.86
C THR A 10 6.49 -9.57 2.55
N ILE A 11 5.88 -8.96 3.56
CA ILE A 11 5.38 -7.59 3.49
C ILE A 11 6.51 -6.62 3.13
N GLU A 12 7.66 -6.73 3.81
CA GLU A 12 8.86 -5.93 3.55
C GLU A 12 9.28 -5.98 2.08
N GLU A 13 9.36 -7.18 1.48
CA GLU A 13 9.77 -7.33 0.07
C GLU A 13 8.81 -6.64 -0.91
N VAL A 14 7.53 -6.55 -0.57
CA VAL A 14 6.55 -5.82 -1.39
C VAL A 14 6.72 -4.31 -1.20
N GLN A 15 6.97 -3.87 0.04
CA GLN A 15 7.21 -2.47 0.39
C GLN A 15 8.48 -1.93 -0.28
N ASP A 16 9.59 -2.66 -0.19
CA ASP A 16 10.87 -2.30 -0.79
C ASP A 16 10.74 -2.09 -2.29
N ARG A 17 10.13 -3.06 -2.99
CA ARG A 17 9.90 -2.96 -4.45
C ARG A 17 9.04 -1.78 -4.85
N PHE A 18 8.05 -1.44 -4.02
CA PHE A 18 7.23 -0.26 -4.24
C PHE A 18 8.05 1.02 -4.01
N HIS A 19 8.82 1.08 -2.93
CA HIS A 19 9.64 2.23 -2.55
C HIS A 19 10.77 2.52 -3.55
N GLU A 20 11.41 1.48 -4.11
CA GLU A 20 12.39 1.59 -5.20
C GLU A 20 11.84 2.37 -6.41
N CYS A 21 10.55 2.23 -6.69
CA CYS A 21 9.88 2.90 -7.81
C CYS A 21 9.24 4.25 -7.41
N PHE A 22 8.88 4.41 -6.14
CA PHE A 22 8.21 5.59 -5.61
C PHE A 22 8.86 6.06 -4.30
N PRO A 23 10.05 6.69 -4.33
CA PRO A 23 10.84 6.97 -3.12
C PRO A 23 10.17 7.91 -2.11
N ASN A 24 9.20 8.72 -2.56
CA ASN A 24 8.46 9.66 -1.69
C ASN A 24 7.12 9.08 -1.23
N LEU A 25 6.88 7.80 -1.48
CA LEU A 25 5.68 7.08 -1.07
C LEU A 25 6.07 5.85 -0.25
N GLU A 26 5.26 5.60 0.77
CA GLU A 26 5.29 4.37 1.55
C GLU A 26 3.98 3.62 1.39
N ILE A 27 4.05 2.30 1.41
CA ILE A 27 2.88 1.42 1.43
C ILE A 27 2.89 0.62 2.73
N ALA A 28 1.77 0.58 3.43
CA ALA A 28 1.56 -0.28 4.59
C ALA A 28 0.39 -1.21 4.35
N PHE A 29 0.44 -2.39 4.96
CA PHE A 29 -0.59 -3.42 4.83
C PHE A 29 -1.26 -3.69 6.18
N TYR A 30 -2.54 -4.04 6.13
CA TYR A 30 -3.38 -4.19 7.31
C TYR A 30 -4.19 -5.49 7.28
N SER A 31 -4.37 -6.07 8.46
CA SER A 31 -5.16 -7.28 8.67
C SER A 31 -6.66 -7.11 8.37
N ALA A 32 -7.16 -5.87 8.38
CA ALA A 32 -8.55 -5.54 8.10
C ALA A 32 -8.69 -4.27 7.24
N PRO A 33 -9.80 -4.10 6.50
CA PRO A 33 -10.09 -2.84 5.81
C PRO A 33 -10.22 -1.67 6.79
N LEU A 34 -9.46 -0.59 6.56
CA LEU A 34 -9.45 0.60 7.40
C LEU A 34 -10.62 1.56 7.14
N ARG A 35 -11.87 1.06 7.15
CA ARG A 35 -13.04 1.95 7.02
C ARG A 35 -13.28 2.71 8.33
N GLY A 36 -12.92 4.00 8.35
CA GLY A 36 -13.22 4.90 9.47
C GLY A 36 -12.33 4.70 10.70
N ILE A 37 -11.23 3.96 10.58
CA ILE A 37 -10.25 3.79 11.66
C ILE A 37 -9.17 4.87 11.49
N SER A 38 -8.81 5.53 12.60
CA SER A 38 -7.73 6.53 12.61
C SER A 38 -6.42 5.90 12.17
N LEU A 39 -5.63 6.62 11.36
CA LEU A 39 -4.32 6.21 10.86
C LEU A 39 -3.35 5.71 11.93
N HIS A 40 -3.56 6.13 13.18
CA HIS A 40 -2.75 5.72 14.32
C HIS A 40 -3.13 4.35 14.90
N SER A 41 -4.04 3.60 14.27
CA SER A 41 -4.29 2.21 14.66
C SER A 41 -3.17 1.30 14.14
N GLU A 42 -1.96 1.48 14.67
CA GLU A 42 -0.85 0.54 14.53
C GLU A 42 -1.28 -0.90 14.88
N SER A 43 -2.33 -1.04 15.70
CA SER A 43 -2.93 -2.30 16.14
C SER A 43 -3.32 -3.28 15.02
N PHE A 44 -3.52 -2.80 13.78
CA PHE A 44 -3.91 -3.64 12.65
C PHE A 44 -2.85 -3.75 11.56
N ARG A 45 -1.74 -3.02 11.69
CA ARG A 45 -0.64 -3.05 10.72
C ARG A 45 0.02 -4.42 10.75
N LEU A 46 0.24 -4.98 9.58
CA LEU A 46 0.93 -6.26 9.41
C LEU A 46 2.43 -6.05 9.61
N ALA A 47 3.10 -7.06 10.18
CA ALA A 47 4.53 -6.99 10.42
C ALA A 47 5.29 -7.18 9.10
N GLU A 48 6.46 -6.53 8.99
CA GLU A 48 7.32 -6.58 7.81
C GLU A 48 7.73 -8.01 7.42
N TYR A 49 7.93 -8.87 8.41
CA TYR A 49 8.30 -10.28 8.22
C TYR A 49 7.10 -11.21 7.96
N ASP A 50 5.86 -10.72 8.02
CA ASP A 50 4.69 -11.53 7.70
C ASP A 50 4.73 -11.89 6.21
N ARG A 51 4.37 -13.13 5.88
CA ARG A 51 4.25 -13.56 4.49
C ARG A 51 2.90 -13.23 3.91
N ILE A 52 2.89 -12.90 2.62
CA ILE A 52 1.67 -12.66 1.84
C ILE A 52 0.68 -13.83 1.94
N GLU A 53 1.17 -15.08 2.00
CA GLU A 53 0.31 -16.25 2.16
C GLU A 53 -0.54 -16.26 3.43
N TYR A 54 -0.10 -15.60 4.51
CA TYR A 54 -0.81 -15.63 5.79
C TYR A 54 -1.84 -14.50 5.94
N VAL A 55 -1.75 -13.48 5.10
CA VAL A 55 -2.53 -12.24 5.25
C VAL A 55 -3.70 -12.15 4.28
N ARG A 56 -3.63 -12.83 3.13
CA ARG A 56 -4.70 -12.85 2.13
C ARG A 56 -5.56 -14.11 2.26
N GLN A 57 -6.85 -13.99 1.97
CA GLN A 57 -7.76 -15.14 1.92
C GLN A 57 -7.71 -15.86 0.57
N TYR A 58 -7.39 -15.13 -0.50
CA TYR A 58 -7.37 -15.64 -1.88
C TYR A 58 -5.97 -15.59 -2.49
N HIS A 59 -5.47 -16.75 -2.91
CA HIS A 59 -4.08 -16.92 -3.36
C HIS A 59 -3.88 -16.71 -4.86
N TYR A 60 -4.07 -15.47 -5.33
CA TYR A 60 -3.78 -15.10 -6.73
C TYR A 60 -2.36 -14.54 -6.87
N ASN A 61 -1.50 -15.25 -7.58
CA ASN A 61 -0.14 -14.79 -7.87
C ASN A 61 -0.12 -14.01 -9.19
N GLY A 62 0.55 -12.86 -9.24
CA GLY A 62 0.48 -12.01 -10.42
C GLY A 62 1.35 -10.75 -10.35
N ALA A 63 1.07 -9.83 -11.26
CA ALA A 63 1.73 -8.53 -11.32
C ALA A 63 0.68 -7.42 -11.42
N LEU A 64 0.89 -6.34 -10.67
CA LEU A 64 0.11 -5.12 -10.75
C LEU A 64 0.88 -4.06 -11.56
N GLU A 65 0.30 -3.56 -12.64
CA GLU A 65 0.88 -2.43 -13.37
C GLU A 65 0.53 -1.12 -12.66
N ILE A 66 1.51 -0.45 -12.07
CA ILE A 66 1.32 0.84 -11.40
C ILE A 66 1.97 1.94 -12.23
N LYS A 67 1.21 2.97 -12.60
CA LYS A 67 1.71 4.13 -13.36
C LYS A 67 1.81 5.34 -12.44
N SER A 68 2.76 6.24 -12.71
CA SER A 68 3.00 7.43 -11.86
C SER A 68 1.81 8.39 -11.80
N TRP A 69 0.89 8.31 -12.77
CA TRP A 69 -0.33 9.11 -12.82
C TRP A 69 -1.56 8.38 -12.27
N PHE A 70 -1.41 7.17 -11.72
CA PHE A 70 -2.52 6.49 -11.06
C PHE A 70 -2.81 7.18 -9.72
N PRO A 71 -4.09 7.51 -9.44
CA PRO A 71 -4.47 7.95 -8.09
C PRO A 71 -4.12 6.87 -7.07
N VAL A 72 -3.67 7.27 -5.89
CA VAL A 72 -3.31 6.30 -4.83
C VAL A 72 -4.48 5.40 -4.45
N ALA A 73 -5.68 5.97 -4.35
CA ALA A 73 -6.90 5.20 -4.08
C ALA A 73 -7.14 4.09 -5.10
N ARG A 74 -6.74 4.29 -6.37
CA ARG A 74 -6.83 3.25 -7.39
C ARG A 74 -5.85 2.12 -7.11
N VAL A 75 -4.61 2.42 -6.75
CA VAL A 75 -3.59 1.40 -6.45
C VAL A 75 -4.00 0.57 -5.24
N GLU A 76 -4.50 1.23 -4.19
CA GLU A 76 -5.05 0.57 -2.99
C GLU A 76 -6.23 -0.36 -3.35
N GLN A 77 -7.14 0.11 -4.20
CA GLN A 77 -8.28 -0.67 -4.67
C GLN A 77 -7.83 -1.89 -5.49
N GLU A 78 -6.91 -1.72 -6.45
CA GLU A 78 -6.43 -2.82 -7.28
C GLU A 78 -5.67 -3.87 -6.44
N LEU A 79 -4.90 -3.46 -5.44
CA LEU A 79 -4.27 -4.37 -4.46
C LEU A 79 -5.30 -5.19 -3.69
N LYS A 80 -6.40 -4.55 -3.27
CA LYS A 80 -7.48 -5.24 -2.58
C LYS A 80 -8.23 -6.21 -3.48
N GLU A 81 -8.60 -5.79 -4.68
CA GLU A 81 -9.43 -6.58 -5.59
C GLU A 81 -8.65 -7.76 -6.20
N MET A 82 -7.38 -7.57 -6.56
CA MET A 82 -6.59 -8.60 -7.25
C MET A 82 -5.86 -9.54 -6.30
N PHE A 83 -5.42 -9.06 -5.13
CA PHE A 83 -4.55 -9.81 -4.23
C PHE A 83 -5.11 -9.98 -2.81
N ASP A 84 -6.31 -9.45 -2.54
CA ASP A 84 -6.95 -9.42 -1.23
C ASP A 84 -6.08 -8.76 -0.14
N LEU A 85 -5.28 -7.77 -0.53
CA LEU A 85 -4.40 -7.03 0.38
C LEU A 85 -5.04 -5.69 0.75
N ASN A 86 -5.28 -5.46 2.05
CA ASN A 86 -5.70 -4.14 2.52
C ASN A 86 -4.46 -3.26 2.63
N ALA A 87 -4.22 -2.42 1.63
CA ALA A 87 -3.07 -1.52 1.60
C ALA A 87 -3.48 -0.06 1.84
N ARG A 88 -2.55 0.72 2.36
CA ARG A 88 -2.64 2.18 2.45
C ARG A 88 -1.32 2.79 2.00
N ILE A 89 -1.39 3.84 1.18
CA ILE A 89 -0.22 4.54 0.67
C ILE A 89 -0.17 5.94 1.28
N PHE A 90 1.01 6.37 1.69
CA PHE A 90 1.28 7.65 2.33
C PHE A 90 2.41 8.38 1.64
N HIS A 91 2.46 9.70 1.75
CA HIS A 91 3.67 10.45 1.43
C HIS A 91 4.63 10.39 2.60
N VAL A 92 5.92 10.19 2.32
CA VAL A 92 6.95 10.36 3.35
C VAL A 92 7.37 11.83 3.34
N GLY A 93 7.16 12.52 4.46
CA GLY A 93 7.62 13.90 4.63
C GLY A 93 9.15 13.99 4.72
N ASN A 94 9.69 15.21 4.67
CA ASN A 94 11.13 15.44 4.80
C ASN A 94 11.72 14.90 6.12
N ASP A 95 10.88 14.77 7.15
CA ASP A 95 11.26 14.28 8.48
C ASP A 95 11.12 12.76 8.61
N GLY A 96 10.74 12.05 7.54
CA GLY A 96 10.46 10.60 7.56
C GLY A 96 9.06 10.23 8.06
N GLU A 97 8.25 11.22 8.43
CA GLU A 97 6.91 10.98 8.97
C GLU A 97 5.87 10.77 7.85
N PRO A 98 4.99 9.75 7.94
CA PRO A 98 3.92 9.53 6.98
C PRO A 98 2.87 10.65 6.99
N ILE A 99 2.58 11.22 5.83
CA ILE A 99 1.56 12.26 5.60
C ILE A 99 0.40 11.63 4.82
N GLU A 100 -0.82 11.78 5.34
CA GLU A 100 -2.01 11.21 4.70
C GLU A 100 -2.35 11.92 3.37
N LEU A 101 -2.54 11.13 2.33
CA LEU A 101 -2.85 11.60 0.99
C LEU A 101 -4.30 12.10 0.79
N LEU A 102 -5.19 11.91 1.77
CA LEU A 102 -6.59 12.39 1.71
C LEU A 102 -6.69 13.91 1.52
N GLN A 103 -5.66 14.66 1.94
CA GLN A 103 -5.60 16.12 1.72
C GLN A 103 -4.91 16.52 0.41
N TYR A 104 -4.06 15.66 -0.16
CA TYR A 104 -3.20 16.02 -1.29
C TYR A 104 -3.93 15.97 -2.64
N ASP A 105 -4.81 14.99 -2.84
CA ASP A 105 -5.63 14.89 -4.07
C ASP A 105 -6.66 16.04 -4.19
N GLU A 106 -7.13 16.61 -3.07
CA GLU A 106 -7.96 17.82 -3.08
C GLU A 106 -7.14 19.10 -3.34
N LEU A 107 -5.89 19.15 -2.87
CA LEU A 107 -4.98 20.29 -3.08
C LEU A 107 -4.49 20.40 -4.53
N LEU A 108 -4.23 19.26 -5.19
CA LEU A 108 -3.80 19.23 -6.59
C LEU A 108 -4.94 19.53 -7.59
N ARG A 109 -6.21 19.38 -7.20
CA ARG A 109 -7.38 19.73 -8.03
C ARG A 109 -7.76 21.21 -7.98
N LYS A 110 -7.11 22.02 -7.13
CA LYS A 110 -7.38 23.47 -6.97
C LYS A 110 -6.32 24.38 -7.58
N GLN A 111 -5.35 23.84 -8.33
CA GLN A 111 -4.36 24.59 -9.11
C GLN A 111 -4.63 24.43 -10.61
#